data_AF-A0A919QG04-F1
#
_entry.id   AF-A0A919QG04-F1
#
_cell.length_a   1.000
_cell.length_b   1.000
_cell.length_c   1.000
_cell.angle_alpha   90.00
_cell.angle_beta   90.00
_cell.angle_gamma   90.00
#
_symmetry.space_group_name_H-M   'P 1'
#
loop_
_entity.id
_entity.type
_entity.pdbx_description
1 polymer ?
#
loop_
_entity_poly.entity_id
_entity_poly.type
_entity_poly.pdbx_seq_one_letter_code
_entity_poly.pdbx_strand_id
1 'polypeptide(L)'
;MHSGVSDGQVALNALLEALKNARSGALTTRQQRLAHLATMREQLTAAVQAYASSHDAEGAEVFVRSLVAWINACPVTSAALASATLDQNDVQQLAPAWEAAFEEYLGVLVQQLGTAGPLTPAVRPWRTWILAGIRRSAVTIGVDAGNRIRVCALTDPRLVRCRRQAVYLLLEKGNGAPLVIHKVPLPAYQLGDEDLTGALKERNVAVDLAFVPAAESRAVVRAVFAADSTGAIAQAGPGFVWPLTIPVPGGFVRYELVVGAGQPGKKVRPERLGEVADWPLPAYLTGVPGLQGRKDALQRTFRLAALDDRRATQWTAGELGRVAAAFARMPAHATDALRGAALVRDGDATAARNGVTHGGYTHNGYDALDNGDQLSPPPHAHYYNVAFDPHDRRSCGPPGDAGSGGDFTLLHELGHVVSFCPRTTLLADRNALVRSCEPKLDDLLARAKRLVAVDDRPAVVTWTKLLDQHVSASSHQWDAAETLCDALHACDAQRIAQAVTVYRGKQQAAATASDQLRDAAVNLDLVLPATDRDAVRITGEQLSQNAIPDTMIGMTRRLYDFVRYAAAVEFTPFTDYGHSSNEEFFAETLALFGSDRERLFELNWRVCRWLEDGYPGPTGYNPDPLG
;
A
#
# COMPACT_ATOMS: atom_id res chain seq x y z
N MET A 1 -38.45 -45.35 -6.53
CA MET A 1 -37.37 -45.24 -5.53
C MET A 1 -37.37 -43.80 -5.03
N HIS A 2 -37.85 -43.56 -3.82
CA HIS A 2 -37.74 -42.23 -3.20
C HIS A 2 -36.33 -42.13 -2.61
N SER A 3 -35.49 -41.26 -3.18
CA SER A 3 -34.25 -40.84 -2.53
C SER A 3 -34.63 -40.13 -1.24
N GLY A 4 -34.55 -40.83 -0.11
CA GLY A 4 -34.78 -40.24 1.21
C GLY A 4 -33.73 -39.16 1.45
N VAL A 5 -34.17 -37.96 1.79
CA VAL A 5 -33.31 -36.88 2.26
C VAL A 5 -32.62 -37.37 3.54
N SER A 6 -31.28 -37.27 3.62
CA SER A 6 -30.55 -37.72 4.80
C SER A 6 -30.91 -36.87 6.03
N ASP A 7 -30.85 -37.45 7.23
CA ASP A 7 -31.10 -36.72 8.48
C ASP A 7 -30.15 -35.51 8.63
N GLY A 8 -28.91 -35.63 8.13
CA GLY A 8 -27.94 -34.53 8.04
C GLY A 8 -28.43 -33.38 7.15
N GLN A 9 -29.06 -33.69 6.02
CA GLN A 9 -29.60 -32.68 5.10
C GLN A 9 -30.83 -31.95 5.68
N VAL A 10 -31.69 -32.66 6.43
CA VAL A 10 -32.80 -32.04 7.16
C VAL A 10 -32.27 -31.07 8.22
N ALA A 11 -31.25 -31.49 8.98
CA ALA A 11 -30.63 -30.66 10.01
C ALA A 11 -29.95 -29.41 9.42
N LEU A 12 -29.22 -29.54 8.31
CA LEU A 12 -28.60 -28.43 7.59
C LEU A 12 -29.63 -27.40 7.10
N ASN A 13 -30.76 -27.86 6.55
CA ASN A 13 -31.83 -26.97 6.11
C ASN A 13 -32.48 -26.21 7.28
N ALA A 14 -32.71 -26.86 8.41
CA ALA A 14 -33.23 -26.21 9.61
C ALA A 14 -32.25 -25.14 10.16
N LEU A 15 -30.95 -25.44 10.18
CA LEU A 15 -29.91 -24.50 10.58
C LEU A 15 -29.81 -23.30 9.65
N LEU A 16 -29.89 -23.53 8.34
CA LEU A 16 -29.88 -22.45 7.35
C LEU A 16 -31.05 -21.48 7.55
N GLU A 17 -32.26 -21.99 7.76
CA GLU A 17 -33.42 -21.14 8.04
C GLU A 17 -33.29 -20.40 9.37
N ALA A 18 -32.77 -21.04 10.41
CA ALA A 18 -32.48 -20.38 11.69
C ALA A 18 -31.50 -19.20 11.50
N LEU A 19 -30.41 -19.40 10.76
CA LEU A 19 -29.41 -18.36 10.47
C LEU A 19 -29.97 -17.22 9.62
N LYS A 20 -30.82 -17.51 8.63
CA LYS A 20 -31.48 -16.47 7.81
C LYS A 20 -32.40 -15.58 8.64
N ASN A 21 -33.08 -16.16 9.63
CA ASN A 21 -33.99 -15.44 10.51
C ASN A 21 -33.24 -14.64 11.60
N ALA A 22 -32.00 -15.01 11.90
CA ALA A 22 -31.16 -14.42 12.94
C ALA A 22 -30.52 -13.07 12.54
N ARG A 23 -31.19 -12.21 11.77
CA ARG A 23 -30.59 -10.93 11.30
C ARG A 23 -30.16 -10.03 12.47
N SER A 24 -28.90 -9.60 12.45
CA SER A 24 -28.25 -8.83 13.51
C SER A 24 -28.74 -7.38 13.66
N GLY A 25 -29.46 -6.84 12.66
CA GLY A 25 -29.89 -5.44 12.63
C GLY A 25 -30.84 -5.00 13.75
N ALA A 26 -31.26 -5.90 14.64
CA ALA A 26 -32.13 -5.62 15.78
C ALA A 26 -31.43 -5.75 17.16
N LEU A 27 -30.14 -6.09 17.22
CA LEU A 27 -29.43 -6.32 18.48
C LEU A 27 -28.88 -5.00 19.03
N THR A 28 -29.59 -4.41 19.99
CA THR A 28 -29.28 -3.08 20.53
C THR A 28 -28.37 -3.12 21.75
N THR A 29 -28.28 -4.26 22.46
CA THR A 29 -27.52 -4.38 23.71
C THR A 29 -26.35 -5.35 23.59
N ARG A 30 -25.33 -5.15 24.44
CA ARG A 30 -24.19 -6.06 24.58
C ARG A 30 -24.62 -7.48 24.94
N GLN A 31 -25.54 -7.67 25.90
CA GLN A 31 -26.00 -9.02 26.28
C GLN A 31 -26.69 -9.75 25.11
N GLN A 32 -27.50 -9.05 24.32
CA GLN A 32 -28.11 -9.63 23.13
C GLN A 32 -27.06 -10.07 22.10
N ARG A 33 -26.02 -9.26 21.86
CA ARG A 33 -24.92 -9.64 20.95
C ARG A 33 -24.12 -10.82 21.47
N LEU A 34 -23.81 -10.87 22.76
CA LEU A 34 -23.11 -12.00 23.38
C LEU A 34 -23.92 -13.30 23.28
N ALA A 35 -25.22 -13.25 23.60
CA ALA A 35 -26.12 -14.39 23.47
C ALA A 35 -26.21 -14.86 22.01
N HIS A 36 -26.31 -13.90 21.07
CA HIS A 36 -26.34 -14.21 19.64
C HIS A 36 -25.05 -14.86 19.14
N LEU A 37 -23.88 -14.38 19.59
CA LEU A 37 -22.59 -15.00 19.26
C LEU A 37 -22.50 -16.43 19.81
N ALA A 38 -22.97 -16.68 21.02
CA ALA A 38 -23.02 -18.03 21.59
C ALA A 38 -23.89 -18.96 20.72
N THR A 39 -25.11 -18.54 20.37
CA THR A 39 -25.99 -19.29 19.47
C THR A 39 -25.35 -19.54 18.11
N MET A 40 -24.68 -18.53 17.53
CA MET A 40 -24.00 -18.67 16.24
C MET A 40 -22.87 -19.71 16.29
N ARG A 41 -22.11 -19.81 17.40
CA ARG A 41 -21.06 -20.83 17.56
C ARG A 41 -21.66 -22.24 17.67
N GLU A 42 -22.75 -22.40 18.41
CA GLU A 42 -23.49 -23.66 18.48
C GLU A 42 -24.01 -24.08 17.10
N GLN A 43 -24.60 -23.14 16.34
CA GLN A 43 -25.08 -23.38 14.98
C GLN A 43 -23.96 -23.74 14.01
N LEU A 44 -22.78 -23.11 14.12
CA LEU A 44 -21.62 -23.46 13.31
C LEU A 44 -21.15 -24.89 13.60
N THR A 45 -21.06 -25.25 14.88
CA THR A 45 -20.70 -26.61 15.30
C THR A 45 -21.70 -27.64 14.78
N ALA A 46 -23.00 -27.38 14.92
CA ALA A 46 -24.05 -28.25 14.42
C ALA A 46 -24.00 -28.38 12.89
N ALA A 47 -23.71 -27.30 12.16
CA ALA A 47 -23.59 -27.35 10.70
C ALA A 47 -22.41 -28.22 10.26
N VAL A 48 -21.27 -28.15 10.95
CA VAL A 48 -20.10 -29.01 10.69
C VAL A 48 -20.44 -30.48 10.94
N GLN A 49 -21.10 -30.80 12.06
CA GLN A 49 -21.51 -32.17 12.40
C GLN A 49 -22.52 -32.74 11.39
N ALA A 50 -23.50 -31.92 10.97
CA ALA A 50 -24.51 -32.32 10.00
C ALA A 50 -23.90 -32.55 8.61
N TYR A 51 -22.97 -31.69 8.18
CA TYR A 51 -22.24 -31.87 6.92
C TYR A 51 -21.38 -33.14 6.93
N ALA A 52 -20.69 -33.41 8.04
CA ALA A 52 -19.95 -34.65 8.25
C ALA A 52 -20.84 -35.90 8.30
N SER A 53 -22.17 -35.76 8.28
CA SER A 53 -23.11 -36.88 8.25
C SER A 53 -23.79 -37.07 6.90
N SER A 54 -23.82 -36.07 6.01
CA SER A 54 -24.49 -36.17 4.70
C SER A 54 -23.55 -36.66 3.58
N HIS A 55 -22.31 -36.14 3.52
CA HIS A 55 -21.27 -36.41 2.51
C HIS A 55 -21.71 -36.40 1.03
N ASP A 56 -22.85 -35.80 0.70
CA ASP A 56 -23.40 -35.67 -0.65
C ASP A 56 -23.25 -34.22 -1.18
N ALA A 57 -23.44 -34.07 -2.50
CA ALA A 57 -23.31 -32.77 -3.16
C ALA A 57 -24.35 -31.75 -2.67
N GLU A 58 -25.55 -32.22 -2.32
CA GLU A 58 -26.63 -31.37 -1.82
C GLU A 58 -26.31 -30.84 -0.42
N GLY A 59 -25.79 -31.68 0.48
CA GLY A 59 -25.35 -31.23 1.80
C GLY A 59 -24.13 -30.33 1.78
N ALA A 60 -23.21 -30.51 0.82
CA ALA A 60 -22.13 -29.55 0.59
C ALA A 60 -22.67 -28.16 0.20
N GLU A 61 -23.70 -28.10 -0.65
CA GLU A 61 -24.33 -26.84 -1.03
C GLU A 61 -25.03 -26.17 0.16
N VAL A 62 -25.83 -26.92 0.94
CA VAL A 62 -26.53 -26.37 2.11
C VAL A 62 -25.55 -25.96 3.21
N PHE A 63 -24.44 -26.69 3.39
CA PHE A 63 -23.38 -26.32 4.30
C PHE A 63 -22.76 -24.97 3.91
N VAL A 64 -22.38 -24.77 2.64
CA VAL A 64 -21.81 -23.49 2.20
C VAL A 64 -22.83 -22.35 2.30
N ARG A 65 -24.11 -22.59 1.99
CA ARG A 65 -25.17 -21.61 2.23
C ARG A 65 -25.30 -21.25 3.70
N SER A 66 -25.08 -22.21 4.61
CA SER A 66 -25.06 -21.97 6.05
C SER A 66 -23.86 -21.12 6.47
N LEU A 67 -22.68 -21.33 5.87
CA LEU A 67 -21.51 -20.46 6.11
C LEU A 67 -21.73 -19.02 5.62
N VAL A 68 -22.44 -18.82 4.51
CA VAL A 68 -22.87 -17.50 4.03
C VAL A 68 -23.89 -16.88 4.99
N ALA A 69 -24.89 -17.66 5.43
CA ALA A 69 -25.90 -17.18 6.35
C ALA A 69 -25.29 -16.79 7.70
N TRP A 70 -24.33 -17.58 8.20
CA TRP A 70 -23.58 -17.29 9.43
C TRP A 70 -22.88 -15.94 9.36
N ILE A 71 -22.05 -15.71 8.35
CA ILE A 71 -21.29 -14.45 8.27
C ILE A 71 -22.19 -13.24 7.97
N ASN A 72 -23.35 -13.45 7.35
CA ASN A 72 -24.37 -12.42 7.16
C ASN A 72 -25.17 -12.13 8.43
N ALA A 73 -25.30 -13.09 9.35
CA ALA A 73 -25.95 -12.92 10.64
C ALA A 73 -25.01 -12.32 11.71
N CYS A 74 -23.75 -12.04 11.36
CA CYS A 74 -22.74 -11.52 12.28
C CYS A 74 -23.21 -10.23 12.99
N PRO A 75 -23.18 -10.19 14.34
CA PRO A 75 -23.61 -9.03 15.12
C PRO A 75 -22.48 -8.01 15.37
N VAL A 76 -21.24 -8.33 14.98
CA VAL A 76 -20.06 -7.49 15.15
C VAL A 76 -19.49 -7.14 13.79
N THR A 77 -20.04 -6.08 13.21
CA THR A 77 -19.61 -5.49 11.94
C THR A 77 -19.65 -3.98 12.05
N SER A 78 -18.95 -3.25 11.18
CA SER A 78 -19.06 -1.79 11.14
C SER A 78 -20.50 -1.32 10.92
N ALA A 79 -21.36 -2.08 10.23
CA ALA A 79 -22.78 -1.78 10.07
C ALA A 79 -23.57 -2.01 11.36
N ALA A 80 -23.43 -3.20 11.96
CA ALA A 80 -24.21 -3.60 13.13
C ALA A 80 -23.89 -2.77 14.39
N LEU A 81 -22.69 -2.20 14.46
CA LEU A 81 -22.23 -1.40 15.60
C LEU A 81 -22.33 0.12 15.36
N ALA A 82 -22.77 0.58 14.18
CA ALA A 82 -22.76 2.00 13.82
C ALA A 82 -23.56 2.90 14.78
N SER A 83 -24.67 2.40 15.32
CA SER A 83 -25.53 3.12 16.29
C SER A 83 -25.36 2.63 17.72
N ALA A 84 -24.43 1.71 17.98
CA ALA A 84 -24.22 1.16 19.30
C ALA A 84 -23.43 2.15 20.18
N THR A 85 -23.90 2.38 21.41
CA THR A 85 -23.05 2.98 22.44
C THR A 85 -22.09 1.91 22.94
N LEU A 86 -20.79 2.09 22.67
CA LEU A 86 -19.74 1.15 23.07
C LEU A 86 -19.05 1.63 24.35
N ASP A 87 -18.72 0.69 25.23
CA ASP A 87 -18.03 0.98 26.50
C ASP A 87 -16.87 0.00 26.79
N GLN A 88 -16.18 0.19 27.92
CA GLN A 88 -15.00 -0.62 28.30
C GLN A 88 -15.35 -2.10 28.45
N ASN A 89 -16.61 -2.34 28.73
CA ASN A 89 -17.23 -3.61 29.00
C ASN A 89 -17.47 -4.38 27.69
N ASP A 90 -17.69 -3.68 26.57
CA ASP A 90 -17.63 -4.26 25.22
C ASP A 90 -16.21 -4.69 24.83
N VAL A 91 -15.19 -3.88 25.13
CA VAL A 91 -13.76 -4.22 24.89
C VAL A 91 -13.37 -5.49 25.66
N GLN A 92 -13.83 -5.62 26.91
CA GLN A 92 -13.45 -6.74 27.78
C GLN A 92 -14.23 -8.03 27.51
N GLN A 93 -15.43 -7.95 26.93
CA GLN A 93 -16.32 -9.11 26.81
C GLN A 93 -16.74 -9.39 25.37
N LEU A 94 -17.25 -8.38 24.66
CA LEU A 94 -17.80 -8.56 23.32
C LEU A 94 -16.70 -8.76 22.27
N ALA A 95 -15.61 -7.98 22.32
CA ALA A 95 -14.48 -8.14 21.40
C ALA A 95 -13.85 -9.55 21.49
N PRO A 96 -13.44 -10.06 22.67
CA PRO A 96 -12.90 -11.42 22.79
C PRO A 96 -13.89 -12.52 22.36
N ALA A 97 -15.18 -12.37 22.71
CA ALA A 97 -16.20 -13.34 22.31
C ALA A 97 -16.40 -13.38 20.78
N TRP A 98 -16.38 -12.20 20.14
CA TRP A 98 -16.43 -12.10 18.69
C TRP A 98 -15.19 -12.69 18.03
N GLU A 99 -14.00 -12.30 18.49
CA GLU A 99 -12.73 -12.78 17.97
C GLU A 99 -12.61 -14.30 18.03
N ALA A 100 -13.08 -14.93 19.13
CA ALA A 100 -13.16 -16.39 19.24
C ALA A 100 -14.17 -17.01 18.26
N ALA A 101 -15.37 -16.44 18.14
CA ALA A 101 -16.37 -16.92 17.19
C ALA A 101 -15.90 -16.79 15.73
N PHE A 102 -15.20 -15.70 15.42
CA PHE A 102 -14.65 -15.46 14.09
C PHE A 102 -13.47 -16.38 13.78
N GLU A 103 -12.59 -16.65 14.74
CA GLU A 103 -11.56 -17.68 14.59
C GLU A 103 -12.17 -19.03 14.25
N GLU A 104 -13.19 -19.47 15.00
CA GLU A 104 -13.85 -20.76 14.76
C GLU A 104 -14.43 -20.82 13.34
N TYR A 105 -15.11 -19.75 12.91
CA TYR A 105 -15.62 -19.65 11.54
C TYR A 105 -14.51 -19.75 10.49
N LEU A 106 -13.41 -19.03 10.66
CA LEU A 106 -12.25 -19.09 9.76
C LEU A 106 -11.62 -20.49 9.78
N GLY A 107 -11.49 -21.12 10.94
CA GLY A 107 -10.98 -22.47 11.11
C GLY A 107 -11.84 -23.51 10.38
N VAL A 108 -13.17 -23.38 10.46
CA VAL A 108 -14.10 -24.22 9.69
C VAL A 108 -13.92 -24.02 8.20
N LEU A 109 -13.81 -22.78 7.71
CA LEU A 109 -13.51 -22.54 6.29
C LEU A 109 -12.19 -23.19 5.88
N VAL A 110 -11.13 -23.02 6.67
CA VAL A 110 -9.82 -23.59 6.36
C VAL A 110 -9.86 -25.11 6.30
N GLN A 111 -10.45 -25.75 7.31
CA GLN A 111 -10.52 -27.20 7.39
C GLN A 111 -11.40 -27.77 6.26
N GLN A 112 -12.62 -27.25 6.11
CA GLN A 112 -13.61 -27.82 5.20
C GLN A 112 -13.30 -27.51 3.73
N LEU A 113 -12.85 -26.29 3.40
CA LEU A 113 -12.42 -25.97 2.03
C LEU A 113 -11.09 -26.64 1.68
N GLY A 114 -10.22 -26.86 2.66
CA GLY A 114 -8.96 -27.58 2.48
C GLY A 114 -9.16 -29.06 2.12
N THR A 115 -10.23 -29.69 2.61
CA THR A 115 -10.51 -31.12 2.40
C THR A 115 -11.57 -31.41 1.33
N ALA A 116 -12.48 -30.47 1.02
CA ALA A 116 -13.64 -30.72 0.16
C ALA A 116 -13.36 -30.76 -1.37
N GLY A 117 -12.12 -30.53 -1.81
CA GLY A 117 -11.82 -30.39 -3.24
C GLY A 117 -12.34 -29.08 -3.84
N PRO A 118 -12.24 -28.86 -5.17
CA PRO A 118 -12.67 -27.62 -5.80
C PRO A 118 -14.18 -27.39 -5.64
N LEU A 119 -14.56 -26.15 -5.34
CA LEU A 119 -15.96 -25.77 -5.17
C LEU A 119 -16.75 -26.03 -6.46
N THR A 120 -17.91 -26.69 -6.32
CA THR A 120 -18.78 -26.99 -7.47
C THR A 120 -19.24 -25.68 -8.14
N PRO A 121 -19.58 -25.69 -9.45
CA PRO A 121 -20.07 -24.49 -10.15
C PRO A 121 -21.27 -23.83 -9.48
N ALA A 122 -22.14 -24.61 -8.83
CA ALA A 122 -23.29 -24.13 -8.06
C ALA A 122 -22.87 -23.34 -6.81
N VAL A 123 -21.68 -23.64 -6.26
CA VAL A 123 -21.17 -23.03 -5.03
C VAL A 123 -20.32 -21.77 -5.29
N ARG A 124 -19.73 -21.64 -6.48
CA ARG A 124 -18.88 -20.49 -6.86
C ARG A 124 -19.52 -19.11 -6.64
N PRO A 125 -20.82 -18.87 -6.89
CA PRO A 125 -21.45 -17.57 -6.60
C PRO A 125 -21.42 -17.18 -5.11
N TRP A 126 -21.35 -18.17 -4.19
CA TRP A 126 -21.32 -17.93 -2.75
C TRP A 126 -19.95 -17.48 -2.23
N ARG A 127 -18.86 -17.78 -2.95
CA ARG A 127 -17.50 -17.36 -2.60
C ARG A 127 -17.39 -15.85 -2.44
N THR A 128 -17.93 -15.09 -3.39
CA THR A 128 -17.95 -13.62 -3.34
C THR A 128 -18.64 -13.12 -2.07
N TRP A 129 -19.72 -13.79 -1.67
CA TRP A 129 -20.48 -13.42 -0.46
C TRP A 129 -19.74 -13.76 0.83
N ILE A 130 -19.04 -14.89 0.88
CA ILE A 130 -18.17 -15.25 2.00
C ILE A 130 -17.02 -14.25 2.11
N LEU A 131 -16.31 -13.95 1.02
CA LEU A 131 -15.20 -12.99 1.01
C LEU A 131 -15.64 -11.60 1.49
N ALA A 132 -16.75 -11.08 0.96
CA ALA A 132 -17.31 -9.80 1.41
C ALA A 132 -17.74 -9.85 2.89
N GLY A 133 -18.31 -10.97 3.35
CA GLY A 133 -18.67 -11.19 4.75
C GLY A 133 -17.46 -11.20 5.69
N ILE A 134 -16.40 -11.93 5.33
CA ILE A 134 -15.12 -11.96 6.06
C ILE A 134 -14.56 -10.56 6.17
N ARG A 135 -14.52 -9.82 5.06
CA ARG A 135 -13.99 -8.46 5.00
C ARG A 135 -14.76 -7.52 5.91
N ARG A 136 -16.09 -7.42 5.77
CA ARG A 136 -16.93 -6.57 6.63
C ARG A 136 -16.80 -6.92 8.12
N SER A 137 -16.59 -8.20 8.43
CA SER A 137 -16.48 -8.69 9.80
C SER A 137 -15.05 -8.64 10.35
N ALA A 138 -14.05 -8.24 9.56
CA ALA A 138 -12.66 -8.10 9.99
C ALA A 138 -12.43 -6.83 10.84
N VAL A 139 -13.25 -6.69 11.88
CA VAL A 139 -13.26 -5.60 12.85
C VAL A 139 -13.24 -6.16 14.27
N THR A 140 -12.86 -5.32 15.22
CA THR A 140 -12.97 -5.58 16.67
C THR A 140 -13.43 -4.31 17.38
N ILE A 141 -13.60 -4.38 18.70
CA ILE A 141 -13.92 -3.22 19.55
C ILE A 141 -12.68 -2.91 20.38
N GLY A 142 -12.15 -1.71 20.23
CA GLY A 142 -10.90 -1.31 20.85
C GLY A 142 -10.94 0.12 21.39
N VAL A 143 -9.82 0.48 22.01
CA VAL A 143 -9.55 1.84 22.49
C VAL A 143 -8.62 2.51 21.50
N ASP A 144 -9.01 3.67 20.97
CA ASP A 144 -8.17 4.46 20.08
C ASP A 144 -7.10 5.27 20.83
N ALA A 145 -6.21 5.94 20.10
CA ALA A 145 -5.15 6.77 20.70
C ALA A 145 -5.67 7.96 21.53
N GLY A 146 -6.94 8.34 21.37
CA GLY A 146 -7.63 9.36 22.18
C GLY A 146 -8.39 8.78 23.37
N ASN A 147 -8.15 7.51 23.72
CA ASN A 147 -8.85 6.78 24.78
C ASN A 147 -10.37 6.67 24.55
N ARG A 148 -10.82 6.70 23.29
CA ARG A 148 -12.22 6.49 22.92
C ARG A 148 -12.45 5.06 22.50
N ILE A 149 -13.60 4.52 22.89
CA ILE A 149 -13.99 3.16 22.55
C ILE A 149 -14.76 3.19 21.23
N ARG A 150 -14.27 2.42 20.26
CA ARG A 150 -14.83 2.41 18.90
C ARG A 150 -14.63 1.06 18.23
N VAL A 151 -15.27 0.91 17.07
CA VAL A 151 -14.93 -0.15 16.13
C VAL A 151 -13.52 0.12 15.59
N CYS A 152 -12.69 -0.90 15.58
CA CYS A 152 -11.31 -0.88 15.13
C CYS A 152 -11.07 -1.96 14.08
N ALA A 153 -10.01 -1.82 13.28
CA ALA A 153 -9.56 -2.90 12.44
C ALA A 153 -9.08 -4.10 13.26
N LEU A 154 -9.28 -5.30 12.73
CA LEU A 154 -8.76 -6.51 13.33
C LEU A 154 -7.24 -6.60 13.13
N THR A 155 -6.48 -6.53 14.22
CA THR A 155 -5.00 -6.51 14.18
C THR A 155 -4.33 -7.69 14.89
N ASP A 156 -5.08 -8.60 15.53
CA ASP A 156 -4.50 -9.81 16.14
C ASP A 156 -3.79 -10.64 15.05
N PRO A 157 -2.45 -10.82 15.14
CA PRO A 157 -1.68 -11.54 14.12
C PRO A 157 -2.17 -12.96 13.86
N ARG A 158 -2.67 -13.67 14.88
CA ARG A 158 -3.21 -15.02 14.75
C ARG A 158 -4.46 -15.02 13.89
N LEU A 159 -5.41 -14.13 14.18
CA LEU A 159 -6.64 -13.99 13.41
C LEU A 159 -6.38 -13.49 11.99
N VAL A 160 -5.47 -12.54 11.80
CA VAL A 160 -5.05 -12.07 10.48
C VAL A 160 -4.48 -13.23 9.66
N ARG A 161 -3.64 -14.08 10.26
CA ARG A 161 -3.12 -15.29 9.60
C ARG A 161 -4.22 -16.28 9.24
N CYS A 162 -5.13 -16.60 10.15
CA CYS A 162 -6.28 -17.48 9.89
C CYS A 162 -7.17 -16.92 8.76
N ARG A 163 -7.40 -15.60 8.76
CA ARG A 163 -8.13 -14.91 7.70
C ARG A 163 -7.44 -15.06 6.36
N ARG A 164 -6.13 -14.76 6.28
CA ARG A 164 -5.35 -14.91 5.05
C ARG A 164 -5.41 -16.34 4.51
N GLN A 165 -5.33 -17.33 5.39
CA GLN A 165 -5.46 -18.74 5.00
C GLN A 165 -6.85 -19.06 4.43
N ALA A 166 -7.92 -18.62 5.10
CA ALA A 166 -9.28 -18.81 4.61
C ALA A 166 -9.51 -18.10 3.26
N VAL A 167 -9.04 -16.85 3.12
CA VAL A 167 -9.10 -16.08 1.87
C VAL A 167 -8.30 -16.78 0.77
N TYR A 168 -7.07 -17.21 1.03
CA TYR A 168 -6.23 -17.92 0.07
C TYR A 168 -6.89 -19.20 -0.46
N LEU A 169 -7.54 -19.97 0.42
CA LEU A 169 -8.29 -21.18 0.03
C LEU A 169 -9.56 -20.84 -0.74
N LEU A 170 -10.33 -19.85 -0.27
CA LEU A 170 -11.49 -19.33 -1.01
C LEU A 170 -11.07 -18.84 -2.39
N LEU A 171 -9.87 -18.26 -2.51
CA LEU A 171 -9.30 -17.81 -3.77
C LEU A 171 -8.84 -18.94 -4.70
N GLU A 172 -8.97 -20.20 -4.28
CA GLU A 172 -8.46 -21.38 -4.98
C GLU A 172 -6.95 -21.29 -5.24
N LYS A 173 -6.21 -20.67 -4.31
CA LYS A 173 -4.76 -20.39 -4.41
C LYS A 173 -4.38 -19.41 -5.53
N GLY A 174 -5.37 -18.81 -6.19
CA GLY A 174 -5.22 -17.81 -7.23
C GLY A 174 -5.31 -16.38 -6.71
N ASN A 175 -5.60 -15.46 -7.65
CA ASN A 175 -5.80 -14.04 -7.39
C ASN A 175 -7.30 -13.73 -7.17
N GLY A 176 -7.57 -12.60 -6.52
CA GLY A 176 -8.93 -12.09 -6.34
C GLY A 176 -9.58 -11.63 -7.63
N ALA A 177 -10.90 -11.40 -7.58
CA ALA A 177 -11.58 -10.67 -8.64
C ALA A 177 -10.94 -9.28 -8.79
N PRO A 178 -10.82 -8.76 -10.03
CA PRO A 178 -10.23 -7.44 -10.25
C PRO A 178 -11.00 -6.39 -9.45
N LEU A 179 -10.27 -5.64 -8.64
CA LEU A 179 -10.71 -4.33 -8.18
C LEU A 179 -10.55 -3.40 -9.38
N VAL A 180 -11.59 -2.64 -9.70
CA VAL A 180 -11.46 -1.51 -10.61
C VAL A 180 -11.82 -0.28 -9.81
N ILE A 181 -10.79 0.46 -9.37
CA ILE A 181 -11.00 1.81 -8.87
C ILE A 181 -11.15 2.69 -10.11
N HIS A 182 -12.39 2.97 -10.52
CA HIS A 182 -12.65 3.85 -11.65
C HIS A 182 -12.16 5.27 -11.35
N LYS A 183 -11.51 5.89 -12.35
CA LYS A 183 -11.09 7.29 -12.28
C LYS A 183 -12.23 8.29 -12.11
N VAL A 184 -13.46 7.93 -12.48
CA VAL A 184 -14.59 8.84 -12.43
C VAL A 184 -14.91 9.10 -10.95
N PRO A 185 -14.55 10.26 -10.38
CA PRO A 185 -14.98 10.57 -9.03
C PRO A 185 -16.51 10.53 -9.04
N LEU A 186 -17.11 10.00 -7.97
CA LEU A 186 -18.55 10.14 -7.83
C LEU A 186 -18.87 11.64 -7.94
N PRO A 187 -19.75 12.05 -8.86
CA PRO A 187 -20.09 13.45 -9.01
C PRO A 187 -20.52 14.00 -7.67
N ALA A 188 -20.16 15.25 -7.41
CA ALA A 188 -20.54 15.90 -6.17
C ALA A 188 -22.08 15.93 -6.06
N TYR A 189 -22.64 15.09 -5.21
CA TYR A 189 -24.05 15.07 -4.85
C TYR A 189 -24.23 15.63 -3.43
N GLN A 190 -25.28 16.43 -3.24
CA GLN A 190 -25.72 16.84 -1.92
C GLN A 190 -26.57 15.73 -1.29
N LEU A 191 -26.51 15.63 0.03
CA LEU A 191 -27.48 14.84 0.77
C LEU A 191 -28.85 15.50 0.59
N GLY A 192 -29.78 14.76 -0.03
CA GLY A 192 -31.17 15.17 -0.23
C GLY A 192 -32.11 14.12 0.31
N ASP A 193 -33.35 14.53 0.59
CA ASP A 193 -34.36 13.67 1.23
C ASP A 193 -35.03 12.66 0.29
N GLU A 194 -34.80 12.76 -1.02
CA GLU A 194 -35.45 11.91 -2.02
C GLU A 194 -34.98 10.45 -1.92
N ASP A 195 -35.94 9.53 -1.97
CA ASP A 195 -35.69 8.10 -2.10
C ASP A 195 -35.58 7.71 -3.58
N LEU A 196 -34.37 7.34 -4.01
CA LEU A 196 -34.06 6.96 -5.40
C LEU A 196 -34.21 5.46 -5.67
N THR A 197 -34.78 4.68 -4.74
CA THR A 197 -34.97 3.23 -4.90
C THR A 197 -35.84 2.90 -6.11
N GLY A 198 -36.90 3.69 -6.35
CA GLY A 198 -37.76 3.54 -7.54
C GLY A 198 -36.98 3.76 -8.85
N ALA A 199 -36.17 4.81 -8.92
CA ALA A 199 -35.37 5.14 -10.09
C ALA A 199 -34.30 4.06 -10.40
N LEU A 200 -33.67 3.49 -9.38
CA LEU A 200 -32.75 2.36 -9.55
C LEU A 200 -33.46 1.10 -10.07
N LYS A 201 -34.67 0.83 -9.59
CA LYS A 201 -35.48 -0.30 -10.05
C LYS A 201 -35.86 -0.16 -11.52
N GLU A 202 -36.21 1.04 -11.97
CA GLU A 202 -36.47 1.35 -13.39
C GLU A 202 -35.24 1.09 -14.28
N ARG A 203 -34.04 1.23 -13.72
CA ARG A 203 -32.76 0.92 -14.38
C ARG A 203 -32.30 -0.52 -14.22
N ASN A 204 -33.14 -1.40 -13.68
CA ASN A 204 -32.83 -2.81 -13.42
C ASN A 204 -31.63 -3.01 -12.45
N VAL A 205 -31.49 -2.08 -11.49
CA VAL A 205 -30.50 -2.14 -10.40
C VAL A 205 -31.24 -2.37 -9.08
N ALA A 206 -30.97 -3.51 -8.44
CA ALA A 206 -31.51 -3.85 -7.14
C ALA A 206 -30.47 -3.58 -6.05
N VAL A 207 -30.83 -2.80 -5.03
CA VAL A 207 -29.92 -2.50 -3.90
C VAL A 207 -30.29 -3.33 -2.68
N ASP A 208 -29.32 -4.08 -2.16
CA ASP A 208 -29.45 -4.87 -0.94
C ASP A 208 -28.91 -4.09 0.26
N LEU A 209 -29.82 -3.45 1.01
CA LEU A 209 -29.48 -2.60 2.16
C LEU A 209 -29.26 -3.38 3.47
N ALA A 210 -29.12 -4.71 3.43
CA ALA A 210 -28.99 -5.53 4.64
C ALA A 210 -27.81 -5.14 5.56
N PHE A 211 -26.77 -4.51 5.00
CA PHE A 211 -25.57 -4.07 5.73
C PHE A 211 -25.41 -2.55 5.76
N VAL A 212 -26.53 -1.84 5.63
CA VAL A 212 -26.59 -0.38 5.69
C VAL A 212 -27.42 0.02 6.90
N PRO A 213 -26.88 0.81 7.85
CA PRO A 213 -27.65 1.35 8.95
C PRO A 213 -28.84 2.17 8.42
N ALA A 214 -30.00 2.07 9.09
CA ALA A 214 -31.23 2.72 8.62
C ALA A 214 -31.08 4.24 8.41
N ALA A 215 -30.26 4.89 9.25
CA ALA A 215 -29.96 6.33 9.14
C ALA A 215 -29.10 6.69 7.90
N GLU A 216 -28.37 5.72 7.34
CA GLU A 216 -27.46 5.90 6.21
C GLU A 216 -28.10 5.47 4.87
N SER A 217 -29.19 4.69 4.90
CA SER A 217 -29.84 4.08 3.72
C SER A 217 -30.09 5.04 2.56
N ARG A 218 -30.64 6.23 2.82
CA ARG A 218 -30.92 7.21 1.73
C ARG A 218 -29.64 7.71 1.05
N ALA A 219 -28.61 8.00 1.84
CA ALA A 219 -27.32 8.44 1.33
C ALA A 219 -26.66 7.35 0.47
N VAL A 220 -26.75 6.10 0.92
CA VAL A 220 -26.21 4.94 0.19
C VAL A 220 -26.97 4.69 -1.11
N VAL A 221 -28.30 4.71 -1.09
CA VAL A 221 -29.12 4.58 -2.31
C VAL A 221 -28.76 5.67 -3.33
N ARG A 222 -28.57 6.92 -2.87
CA ARG A 222 -28.12 8.03 -3.72
C ARG A 222 -26.72 7.82 -4.29
N ALA A 223 -25.78 7.31 -3.48
CA ALA A 223 -24.44 6.97 -3.94
C ALA A 223 -24.46 5.88 -5.03
N VAL A 224 -25.29 4.84 -4.85
CA VAL A 224 -25.46 3.78 -5.85
C VAL A 224 -26.09 4.33 -7.13
N PHE A 225 -27.07 5.23 -7.04
CA PHE A 225 -27.64 5.90 -8.21
C PHE A 225 -26.64 6.77 -8.96
N ALA A 226 -25.79 7.51 -8.23
CA ALA A 226 -24.70 8.29 -8.82
C ALA A 226 -23.68 7.37 -9.51
N ALA A 227 -23.27 6.29 -8.85
CA ALA A 227 -22.35 5.28 -9.40
C ALA A 227 -22.93 4.63 -10.68
N ASP A 228 -24.21 4.25 -10.67
CA ASP A 228 -24.90 3.70 -11.83
C ASP A 228 -24.93 4.68 -13.00
N SER A 229 -25.19 5.97 -12.72
CA SER A 229 -25.25 7.02 -13.75
C SER A 229 -23.91 7.26 -14.46
N THR A 230 -22.78 6.79 -13.92
CA THR A 230 -21.48 6.82 -14.62
C THR A 230 -21.31 5.67 -15.62
N GLY A 231 -22.22 4.69 -15.64
CA GLY A 231 -22.12 3.47 -16.44
C GLY A 231 -21.24 2.38 -15.84
N ALA A 232 -20.49 2.65 -14.78
CA ALA A 232 -19.59 1.68 -14.16
C ALA A 232 -20.33 0.48 -13.54
N ILE A 233 -21.49 0.68 -12.89
CA ILE A 233 -22.33 -0.44 -12.43
C ILE A 233 -22.83 -1.24 -13.63
N ALA A 234 -23.20 -0.61 -14.75
CA ALA A 234 -23.65 -1.30 -15.96
C ALA A 234 -22.54 -2.11 -16.66
N GLN A 235 -21.27 -1.72 -16.51
CA GLN A 235 -20.11 -2.45 -17.05
C GLN A 235 -19.53 -3.49 -16.08
N ALA A 236 -19.86 -3.39 -14.79
CA ALA A 236 -19.37 -4.29 -13.75
C ALA A 236 -19.77 -5.77 -13.99
N GLY A 237 -18.76 -6.66 -14.00
CA GLY A 237 -18.98 -8.10 -13.93
C GLY A 237 -19.31 -8.58 -12.51
N PRO A 238 -19.71 -9.85 -12.32
CA PRO A 238 -19.89 -10.44 -11.01
C PRO A 238 -18.63 -10.36 -10.15
N GLY A 239 -18.78 -9.99 -8.87
CA GLY A 239 -17.65 -9.86 -7.95
C GLY A 239 -16.88 -8.55 -8.07
N PHE A 240 -17.32 -7.63 -8.92
CA PHE A 240 -16.84 -6.26 -8.95
C PHE A 240 -17.05 -5.59 -7.58
N VAL A 241 -16.03 -4.89 -7.12
CA VAL A 241 -16.03 -4.14 -5.85
C VAL A 241 -15.63 -2.70 -6.12
N TRP A 242 -16.42 -1.76 -5.63
CA TRP A 242 -16.09 -0.33 -5.71
C TRP A 242 -16.02 0.30 -4.32
N PRO A 243 -14.82 0.69 -3.83
CA PRO A 243 -14.68 1.43 -2.59
C PRO A 243 -15.11 2.89 -2.78
N LEU A 244 -15.98 3.38 -1.89
CA LEU A 244 -16.56 4.71 -1.93
C LEU A 244 -16.57 5.34 -0.54
N THR A 245 -16.41 6.65 -0.47
CA THR A 245 -16.78 7.43 0.70
C THR A 245 -18.12 8.09 0.47
N ILE A 246 -19.06 7.77 1.34
CA ILE A 246 -20.42 8.27 1.26
C ILE A 246 -20.58 9.29 2.39
N PRO A 247 -20.87 10.58 2.10
CA PRO A 247 -21.35 11.49 3.12
C PRO A 247 -22.66 10.95 3.68
N VAL A 248 -22.79 10.87 5.00
CA VAL A 248 -23.98 10.42 5.72
C VAL A 248 -24.30 11.43 6.83
N PRO A 249 -25.50 11.39 7.43
CA PRO A 249 -25.74 12.17 8.65
C PRO A 249 -24.67 11.85 9.70
N GLY A 250 -23.92 12.87 10.13
CA GLY A 250 -22.87 12.74 11.14
C GLY A 250 -21.43 12.60 10.61
N GLY A 251 -21.21 12.50 9.29
CA GLY A 251 -19.85 12.52 8.74
C GLY A 251 -19.70 11.75 7.41
N PHE A 252 -18.57 11.05 7.28
CA PHE A 252 -18.22 10.29 6.10
C PHE A 252 -17.97 8.84 6.47
N VAL A 253 -18.50 7.93 5.65
CA VAL A 253 -18.40 6.48 5.89
C VAL A 253 -17.87 5.80 4.64
N ARG A 254 -16.91 4.89 4.83
CA ARG A 254 -16.41 4.03 3.77
C ARG A 254 -17.36 2.87 3.53
N TYR A 255 -17.72 2.70 2.27
CA TYR A 255 -18.50 1.59 1.76
C TYR A 255 -17.75 0.88 0.64
N GLU A 256 -18.02 -0.41 0.47
CA GLU A 256 -17.69 -1.14 -0.75
C GLU A 256 -18.97 -1.60 -1.45
N LEU A 257 -19.19 -1.18 -2.70
CA LEU A 257 -20.30 -1.69 -3.50
C LEU A 257 -19.88 -3.01 -4.14
N VAL A 258 -20.50 -4.11 -3.69
CA VAL A 258 -20.29 -5.44 -4.26
C VAL A 258 -21.39 -5.74 -5.27
N VAL A 259 -21.04 -5.96 -6.53
CA VAL A 259 -22.00 -6.32 -7.59
C VAL A 259 -22.07 -7.85 -7.68
N GLY A 260 -23.23 -8.40 -7.31
CA GLY A 260 -23.49 -9.84 -7.33
C GLY A 260 -23.78 -10.37 -8.74
N ALA A 261 -23.60 -11.68 -8.92
CA ALA A 261 -24.15 -12.40 -10.08
C ALA A 261 -25.67 -12.49 -9.93
N GLY A 262 -26.44 -11.94 -10.88
CA GLY A 262 -27.89 -12.02 -10.86
C GLY A 262 -28.51 -11.77 -12.23
N GLN A 263 -29.43 -12.64 -12.63
CA GLN A 263 -30.38 -12.45 -13.73
C GLN A 263 -31.79 -12.52 -13.14
N PRO A 264 -32.75 -11.66 -13.56
CA PRO A 264 -32.56 -10.45 -14.35
C PRO A 264 -32.30 -9.24 -13.43
N GLY A 265 -31.16 -8.56 -13.62
CA GLY A 265 -30.83 -7.30 -12.93
C GLY A 265 -29.56 -7.35 -12.09
N LYS A 266 -28.87 -6.21 -12.00
CA LYS A 266 -27.64 -6.10 -11.21
C LYS A 266 -27.99 -5.91 -9.75
N LYS A 267 -27.65 -6.88 -8.92
CA LYS A 267 -27.79 -6.77 -7.46
C LYS A 267 -26.54 -6.11 -6.88
N VAL A 268 -26.69 -4.89 -6.38
CA VAL A 268 -25.64 -4.13 -5.71
C VAL A 268 -25.82 -4.28 -4.20
N ARG A 269 -24.77 -4.72 -3.51
CA ARG A 269 -24.76 -4.83 -2.04
C ARG A 269 -23.72 -3.87 -1.47
N PRO A 270 -24.14 -2.76 -0.85
CA PRO A 270 -23.23 -1.87 -0.14
C PRO A 270 -22.76 -2.50 1.18
N GLU A 271 -21.45 -2.62 1.36
CA GLU A 271 -20.80 -3.12 2.56
C GLU A 271 -20.23 -1.95 3.36
N ARG A 272 -20.83 -1.61 4.50
CA ARG A 272 -20.27 -0.57 5.39
C ARG A 272 -18.96 -1.08 5.99
N LEU A 273 -17.86 -0.37 5.75
CA LEU A 273 -16.54 -0.74 6.28
C LEU A 273 -16.12 0.10 7.48
N GLY A 274 -16.68 1.29 7.69
CA GLY A 274 -16.47 2.08 8.89
C GLY A 274 -16.47 3.58 8.62
N GLU A 275 -16.53 4.36 9.68
CA GLU A 275 -16.37 5.82 9.61
C GLU A 275 -14.97 6.18 9.12
N VAL A 276 -14.92 7.17 8.24
CA VAL A 276 -13.66 7.76 7.79
C VAL A 276 -13.20 8.72 8.89
N ALA A 277 -11.98 8.51 9.36
CA ALA A 277 -11.37 9.36 10.37
C ALA A 277 -9.87 9.52 10.08
N ASP A 278 -9.29 10.58 10.62
CA ASP A 278 -7.84 10.70 10.64
C ASP A 278 -7.23 9.53 11.42
N TRP A 279 -6.21 8.91 10.83
CA TRP A 279 -5.47 7.86 11.51
C TRP A 279 -4.72 8.40 12.74
N PRO A 280 -4.54 7.56 13.77
CA PRO A 280 -3.87 7.98 14.99
C PRO A 280 -2.44 8.44 14.71
N LEU A 281 -2.00 9.47 15.45
CA LEU A 281 -0.61 9.91 15.39
C LEU A 281 0.32 8.77 15.83
N PRO A 282 1.42 8.53 15.09
CA PRO A 282 2.40 7.56 15.51
C PRO A 282 3.14 8.05 16.76
N ALA A 283 3.64 7.10 17.56
CA ALA A 283 4.25 7.38 18.86
C ALA A 283 5.37 8.43 18.83
N TYR A 284 6.15 8.50 17.74
CA TYR A 284 7.22 9.47 17.58
C TYR A 284 6.75 10.92 17.36
N LEU A 285 5.46 11.14 17.05
CA LEU A 285 4.81 12.46 17.03
C LEU A 285 3.82 12.69 18.16
N THR A 286 3.40 11.64 18.87
CA THR A 286 2.51 11.78 20.02
C THR A 286 3.18 12.64 21.09
N GLY A 287 2.56 13.78 21.41
CA GLY A 287 3.09 14.73 22.38
C GLY A 287 4.14 15.71 21.84
N VAL A 288 4.47 15.68 20.54
CA VAL A 288 5.36 16.67 19.91
C VAL A 288 4.56 17.95 19.59
N PRO A 289 4.83 19.08 20.27
CA PRO A 289 4.04 20.30 20.11
C PRO A 289 4.52 21.14 18.92
N GLY A 290 3.57 21.85 18.31
CA GLY A 290 3.84 22.86 17.29
C GLY A 290 4.22 22.31 15.90
N LEU A 291 4.25 23.21 14.92
CA LEU A 291 4.58 22.88 13.53
C LEU A 291 6.05 22.45 13.39
N GLN A 292 6.98 23.26 13.90
CA GLN A 292 8.41 23.02 13.73
C GLN A 292 8.86 21.70 14.38
N GLY A 293 8.38 21.41 15.60
CA GLY A 293 8.71 20.15 16.27
C GLY A 293 8.25 18.92 15.46
N ARG A 294 7.09 19.01 14.80
CA ARG A 294 6.61 17.95 13.89
C ARG A 294 7.45 17.86 12.61
N LYS A 295 7.87 18.99 12.02
CA LYS A 295 8.81 19.01 10.89
C LYS A 295 10.11 18.29 11.27
N ASP A 296 10.75 18.69 12.38
CA ASP A 296 12.01 18.13 12.85
C ASP A 296 11.91 16.62 13.14
N ALA A 297 10.80 16.20 13.76
CA ALA A 297 10.56 14.79 14.07
C ALA A 297 10.35 13.94 12.81
N LEU A 298 9.61 14.45 11.81
CA LEU A 298 9.44 13.78 10.51
C LEU A 298 10.76 13.70 9.74
N GLN A 299 11.49 14.81 9.65
CA GLN A 299 12.83 14.86 9.03
C GLN A 299 13.76 13.83 9.65
N ARG A 300 13.80 13.74 11.00
CA ARG A 300 14.65 12.77 11.69
C ARG A 300 14.20 11.33 11.47
N THR A 301 12.90 11.07 11.55
CA THR A 301 12.34 9.71 11.46
C THR A 301 12.55 9.11 10.08
N PHE A 302 12.29 9.90 9.03
CA PHE A 302 12.36 9.45 7.64
C PHE A 302 13.63 9.88 6.90
N ARG A 303 14.54 10.59 7.59
CA ARG A 303 15.78 11.16 7.03
C ARG A 303 15.53 12.03 5.81
N LEU A 304 14.43 12.78 5.82
CA LEU A 304 14.07 13.71 4.75
C LEU A 304 15.11 14.82 4.68
N ALA A 305 15.35 15.35 3.47
CA ALA A 305 16.11 16.58 3.30
C ALA A 305 15.37 17.75 3.93
N ALA A 306 14.07 17.90 3.62
CA ALA A 306 13.25 18.99 4.14
C ALA A 306 11.73 18.74 4.14
N LEU A 307 11.02 19.60 4.86
CA LEU A 307 9.58 19.84 4.72
C LEU A 307 9.37 21.30 4.35
N ASP A 308 9.41 21.57 3.05
CA ASP A 308 9.43 22.92 2.50
C ASP A 308 8.01 23.47 2.33
N ASP A 309 7.87 24.77 2.56
CA ASP A 309 6.67 25.53 2.28
C ASP A 309 6.87 26.26 0.95
N ARG A 310 5.85 26.27 0.09
CA ARG A 310 5.96 26.89 -1.22
C ARG A 310 4.99 28.07 -1.38
N ARG A 311 5.50 29.19 -1.89
CA ARG A 311 4.76 30.45 -2.09
C ARG A 311 4.05 30.87 -0.79
N ALA A 312 2.73 31.05 -0.83
CA ALA A 312 1.90 31.43 0.31
C ALA A 312 1.31 30.23 1.07
N THR A 313 1.57 29.00 0.62
CA THR A 313 1.01 27.79 1.22
C THR A 313 2.02 27.19 2.20
N GLN A 314 1.58 26.98 3.44
CA GLN A 314 2.44 26.47 4.52
C GLN A 314 1.88 25.17 5.06
N TRP A 315 2.78 24.28 5.48
CA TRP A 315 2.41 23.11 6.27
C TRP A 315 1.68 23.52 7.55
N THR A 316 0.61 22.80 7.88
CA THR A 316 -0.01 22.87 9.20
C THR A 316 0.42 21.68 10.07
N ALA A 317 0.32 21.84 11.40
CA ALA A 317 0.60 20.73 12.31
C ALA A 317 -0.32 19.53 12.04
N GLY A 318 -1.59 19.78 11.69
CA GLY A 318 -2.57 18.73 11.37
C GLY A 318 -2.20 17.93 10.12
N GLU A 319 -1.83 18.61 9.03
CA GLU A 319 -1.36 17.98 7.80
C GLU A 319 -0.10 17.12 8.03
N LEU A 320 0.87 17.63 8.79
CA LEU A 320 2.05 16.83 9.17
C LEU A 320 1.69 15.61 10.03
N GLY A 321 0.64 15.72 10.84
CA GLY A 321 0.08 14.59 11.58
C GLY A 321 -0.47 13.51 10.64
N ARG A 322 -1.22 13.91 9.61
CA ARG A 322 -1.75 13.01 8.59
C ARG A 322 -0.65 12.36 7.75
N VAL A 323 0.35 13.14 7.32
CA VAL A 323 1.56 12.62 6.63
C VAL A 323 2.24 11.56 7.49
N ALA A 324 2.48 11.85 8.77
CA ALA A 324 3.11 10.90 9.68
C ALA A 324 2.30 9.61 9.86
N ALA A 325 0.99 9.75 10.05
CA ALA A 325 0.09 8.62 10.25
C ALA A 325 0.00 7.74 9.00
N ALA A 326 -0.03 8.34 7.81
CA ALA A 326 0.04 7.62 6.55
C ALA A 326 1.38 6.91 6.40
N PHE A 327 2.50 7.62 6.56
CA PHE A 327 3.84 7.08 6.35
C PHE A 327 4.20 5.97 7.34
N ALA A 328 3.67 6.03 8.56
CA ALA A 328 3.86 4.98 9.57
C ALA A 328 3.28 3.61 9.15
N ARG A 329 2.43 3.55 8.13
CA ARG A 329 1.86 2.30 7.61
C ARG A 329 2.67 1.65 6.50
N MET A 330 3.69 2.35 5.98
CA MET A 330 4.61 1.76 5.01
C MET A 330 5.37 0.58 5.64
N PRO A 331 5.82 -0.38 4.81
CA PRO A 331 6.75 -1.38 5.30
C PRO A 331 8.08 -0.71 5.68
N ALA A 332 8.71 -1.18 6.75
CA ALA A 332 9.92 -0.56 7.31
C ALA A 332 11.08 -0.44 6.30
N HIS A 333 11.21 -1.38 5.37
CA HIS A 333 12.26 -1.31 4.34
C HIS A 333 11.98 -0.26 3.25
N ALA A 334 10.74 0.27 3.16
CA ALA A 334 10.41 1.37 2.24
C ALA A 334 10.80 2.74 2.83
N THR A 335 10.85 2.88 4.16
CA THR A 335 11.10 4.18 4.80
C THR A 335 12.51 4.70 4.51
N ASP A 336 13.50 3.82 4.32
CA ASP A 336 14.85 4.25 3.97
C ASP A 336 14.94 4.90 2.57
N ALA A 337 13.98 4.61 1.67
CA ALA A 337 13.93 5.22 0.35
C ALA A 337 13.50 6.70 0.37
N LEU A 338 12.97 7.18 1.50
CA LEU A 338 12.67 8.59 1.74
C LEU A 338 13.91 9.44 2.02
N ARG A 339 15.04 8.81 2.30
CA ARG A 339 16.25 9.53 2.69
C ARG A 339 16.64 10.54 1.62
N GLY A 340 16.78 11.80 2.03
CA GLY A 340 17.17 12.89 1.14
C GLY A 340 16.06 13.44 0.26
N ALA A 341 14.84 12.89 0.31
CA ALA A 341 13.68 13.50 -0.35
C ALA A 341 13.19 14.72 0.46
N ALA A 342 12.66 15.73 -0.23
CA ALA A 342 11.93 16.83 0.41
C ALA A 342 10.42 16.70 0.15
N LEU A 343 9.62 16.96 1.19
CA LEU A 343 8.16 17.06 1.07
C LEU A 343 7.78 18.53 0.94
N VAL A 344 7.11 18.89 -0.14
CA VAL A 344 6.78 20.29 -0.45
C VAL A 344 5.28 20.50 -0.29
N ARG A 345 4.88 21.49 0.53
CA ARG A 345 3.48 21.90 0.61
C ARG A 345 3.20 22.94 -0.46
N ASP A 346 2.27 22.66 -1.37
CA ASP A 346 1.93 23.56 -2.47
C ASP A 346 0.44 23.89 -2.52
N GLY A 347 0.09 25.09 -3.01
CA GLY A 347 -1.30 25.41 -3.35
C GLY A 347 -1.74 24.65 -4.61
N ASP A 348 -3.05 24.48 -4.81
CA ASP A 348 -3.53 23.77 -6.00
C ASP A 348 -3.04 24.45 -7.30
N ALA A 349 -2.46 23.66 -8.20
CA ALA A 349 -1.99 24.17 -9.48
C ALA A 349 -3.14 24.80 -10.28
N THR A 350 -2.90 25.88 -11.04
CA THR A 350 -3.94 26.54 -11.86
C THR A 350 -4.58 25.62 -12.91
N ALA A 351 -3.90 24.54 -13.31
CA ALA A 351 -4.41 23.49 -14.19
C ALA A 351 -5.40 22.50 -13.50
N ALA A 352 -5.62 22.64 -12.19
CA ALA A 352 -6.52 21.81 -11.39
C ALA A 352 -8.02 21.94 -11.74
N ARG A 353 -8.40 22.88 -12.60
CA ARG A 353 -9.80 23.13 -12.92
C ARG A 353 -10.28 22.14 -13.98
N ASN A 354 -10.80 21.00 -13.51
CA ASN A 354 -11.86 20.15 -14.09
C ASN A 354 -11.68 18.69 -13.66
N GLY A 355 -12.03 18.34 -12.41
CA GLY A 355 -12.26 16.94 -11.99
C GLY A 355 -11.08 15.96 -12.06
N VAL A 356 -9.87 16.42 -12.35
CA VAL A 356 -8.67 15.58 -12.63
C VAL A 356 -7.47 15.99 -11.76
N THR A 357 -7.64 16.81 -10.72
CA THR A 357 -6.48 17.24 -9.93
C THR A 357 -5.91 16.10 -9.08
N HIS A 358 -4.69 15.68 -9.42
CA HIS A 358 -3.82 14.89 -8.57
C HIS A 358 -3.61 15.63 -7.25
N GLY A 359 -3.81 14.97 -6.11
CA GLY A 359 -3.56 15.60 -4.81
C GLY A 359 -2.06 15.70 -4.49
N GLY A 360 -1.19 15.16 -5.34
CA GLY A 360 0.25 15.36 -5.27
C GLY A 360 0.94 15.23 -6.62
N TYR A 361 2.27 15.42 -6.59
CA TYR A 361 3.16 15.24 -7.74
C TYR A 361 4.58 14.98 -7.27
N THR A 362 5.23 13.96 -7.81
CA THR A 362 6.60 13.60 -7.43
C THR A 362 7.56 13.69 -8.61
N HIS A 363 8.73 14.29 -8.38
CA HIS A 363 9.77 14.43 -9.40
C HIS A 363 11.18 14.26 -8.78
N ASN A 364 12.19 14.01 -9.63
CA ASN A 364 13.54 13.62 -9.20
C ASN A 364 14.66 14.59 -9.61
N GLY A 365 14.31 15.71 -10.23
CA GLY A 365 15.23 16.73 -10.73
C GLY A 365 14.55 18.10 -10.70
N TYR A 366 15.28 19.16 -11.02
CA TYR A 366 14.68 20.50 -11.01
C TYR A 366 13.57 20.57 -12.07
N ASP A 367 12.34 20.75 -11.61
CA ASP A 367 11.17 20.85 -12.47
C ASP A 367 10.82 22.32 -12.73
N ALA A 368 10.06 22.59 -13.80
CA ALA A 368 9.50 23.92 -14.01
C ALA A 368 8.66 24.40 -12.81
N LEU A 369 8.06 23.45 -12.08
CA LEU A 369 7.38 23.66 -10.82
C LEU A 369 8.31 24.07 -9.69
N ASP A 370 9.63 23.93 -9.73
CA ASP A 370 10.50 24.43 -8.65
C ASP A 370 10.99 25.86 -8.90
N ASN A 371 10.74 26.41 -10.10
CA ASN A 371 11.30 27.71 -10.51
C ASN A 371 10.79 28.88 -9.64
N GLY A 372 11.74 29.65 -9.12
CA GLY A 372 11.49 30.91 -8.39
C GLY A 372 11.28 30.75 -6.88
N ASP A 373 11.25 29.52 -6.38
CA ASP A 373 11.08 29.21 -4.95
C ASP A 373 12.40 28.72 -4.34
N GLN A 374 12.66 29.06 -3.08
CA GLN A 374 13.85 28.58 -2.35
C GLN A 374 13.55 27.20 -1.72
N LEU A 375 13.42 26.18 -2.57
CA LEU A 375 13.22 24.79 -2.15
C LEU A 375 14.56 24.09 -1.91
N SER A 376 14.52 23.03 -1.12
CA SER A 376 15.63 22.09 -1.00
C SER A 376 15.93 21.41 -2.34
N PRO A 377 17.08 20.74 -2.50
CA PRO A 377 17.34 19.97 -3.71
C PRO A 377 16.35 18.80 -3.86
N PRO A 378 15.92 18.47 -5.10
CA PRO A 378 15.09 17.31 -5.38
C PRO A 378 15.80 16.00 -4.99
N PRO A 379 15.05 14.91 -4.74
CA PRO A 379 13.69 14.68 -5.21
C PRO A 379 12.60 15.33 -4.34
N HIS A 380 11.54 15.79 -4.98
CA HIS A 380 10.39 16.43 -4.32
C HIS A 380 9.14 15.55 -4.44
N ALA A 381 8.39 15.45 -3.34
CA ALA A 381 6.98 15.06 -3.36
C ALA A 381 6.15 16.29 -2.97
N HIS A 382 5.42 16.84 -3.92
CA HIS A 382 4.52 17.98 -3.74
C HIS A 382 3.16 17.48 -3.28
N TYR A 383 2.59 18.13 -2.27
CA TYR A 383 1.25 17.86 -1.79
C TYR A 383 0.37 19.10 -1.87
N TYR A 384 -0.73 18.97 -2.60
CA TYR A 384 -1.70 20.04 -2.88
C TYR A 384 -2.83 20.08 -1.84
N ASN A 385 -3.66 21.12 -1.85
CA ASN A 385 -4.75 21.25 -0.87
C ASN A 385 -5.74 20.09 -0.98
N VAL A 386 -5.97 19.58 -2.19
CA VAL A 386 -6.87 18.44 -2.44
C VAL A 386 -6.45 17.18 -1.67
N ALA A 387 -5.15 16.93 -1.44
CA ALA A 387 -4.72 15.79 -0.60
C ALA A 387 -5.12 15.95 0.88
N PHE A 388 -5.41 17.17 1.30
CA PHE A 388 -5.82 17.49 2.66
C PHE A 388 -7.30 17.87 2.78
N ASP A 389 -8.07 17.78 1.69
CA ASP A 389 -9.49 18.11 1.68
C ASP A 389 -10.28 17.12 2.57
N PRO A 390 -10.91 17.59 3.66
CA PRO A 390 -11.75 16.74 4.51
C PRO A 390 -13.03 16.27 3.80
N HIS A 391 -13.33 16.79 2.61
CA HIS A 391 -14.48 16.41 1.79
C HIS A 391 -14.11 15.50 0.60
N ASP A 392 -12.87 15.00 0.53
CA ASP A 392 -12.51 13.99 -0.46
C ASP A 392 -13.45 12.78 -0.33
N ARG A 393 -14.10 12.42 -1.45
CA ARG A 393 -15.08 11.33 -1.53
C ARG A 393 -14.44 9.97 -1.80
N ARG A 394 -13.12 9.92 -1.80
CA ARG A 394 -12.33 8.69 -1.78
C ARG A 394 -11.98 8.37 -0.34
N SER A 395 -11.79 7.09 -0.05
CA SER A 395 -11.29 6.61 1.25
C SER A 395 -10.46 5.37 1.03
N CYS A 396 -9.57 5.14 1.98
CA CYS A 396 -8.73 3.95 2.04
C CYS A 396 -8.78 3.38 3.47
N GLY A 397 -7.84 2.51 3.84
CA GLY A 397 -7.84 1.87 5.17
C GLY A 397 -8.50 0.50 5.17
N PRO A 398 -8.28 -0.36 6.17
CA PRO A 398 -9.07 -1.58 6.35
C PRO A 398 -10.44 -1.28 7.00
N PRO A 399 -11.34 -2.28 7.07
CA PRO A 399 -12.57 -2.18 7.86
C PRO A 399 -12.29 -1.78 9.31
N GLY A 400 -13.10 -0.89 9.89
CA GLY A 400 -12.94 -0.37 11.26
C GLY A 400 -11.84 0.68 11.42
N ASP A 401 -11.09 0.99 10.37
CA ASP A 401 -10.00 1.96 10.40
C ASP A 401 -9.80 2.66 9.05
N ALA A 402 -10.93 3.11 8.50
CA ALA A 402 -10.96 3.81 7.22
C ALA A 402 -10.31 5.19 7.34
N GLY A 403 -9.38 5.48 6.44
CA GLY A 403 -8.74 6.79 6.27
C GLY A 403 -9.36 7.55 5.10
N SER A 404 -8.99 8.82 4.99
CA SER A 404 -9.42 9.66 3.86
C SER A 404 -8.74 9.23 2.55
N GLY A 405 -9.29 9.66 1.41
CA GLY A 405 -8.68 9.46 0.10
C GLY A 405 -7.37 10.22 -0.07
N GLY A 406 -7.25 11.33 0.64
CA GLY A 406 -6.00 12.06 0.80
C GLY A 406 -4.88 11.18 1.32
N ASP A 407 -5.16 10.29 2.28
CA ASP A 407 -4.12 9.43 2.85
C ASP A 407 -3.60 8.38 1.84
N PHE A 408 -4.44 7.92 0.92
CA PHE A 408 -4.01 7.11 -0.23
C PHE A 408 -3.12 7.92 -1.17
N THR A 409 -3.47 9.19 -1.41
CA THR A 409 -2.66 10.10 -2.24
C THR A 409 -1.28 10.34 -1.61
N LEU A 410 -1.22 10.56 -0.30
CA LEU A 410 0.04 10.73 0.43
C LEU A 410 0.97 9.52 0.24
N LEU A 411 0.41 8.31 0.38
CA LEU A 411 1.13 7.05 0.17
C LEU A 411 1.48 6.76 -1.29
N HIS A 412 0.68 7.26 -2.23
CA HIS A 412 0.89 7.08 -3.66
C HIS A 412 2.11 7.89 -4.14
N GLU A 413 2.18 9.19 -3.82
CA GLU A 413 3.37 10.01 -4.14
C GLU A 413 4.63 9.43 -3.51
N LEU A 414 4.47 8.88 -2.30
CA LEU A 414 5.55 8.18 -1.63
C LEU A 414 5.99 6.91 -2.37
N GLY A 415 5.06 6.20 -3.01
CA GLY A 415 5.38 5.10 -3.91
C GLY A 415 6.25 5.53 -5.08
N HIS A 416 6.03 6.72 -5.64
CA HIS A 416 6.96 7.30 -6.62
C HIS A 416 8.33 7.53 -6.01
N VAL A 417 8.41 8.16 -4.82
CA VAL A 417 9.68 8.38 -4.13
C VAL A 417 10.44 7.07 -3.93
N VAL A 418 9.76 6.03 -3.44
CA VAL A 418 10.31 4.69 -3.24
C VAL A 418 10.80 4.05 -4.54
N SER A 419 10.20 4.36 -5.68
CA SER A 419 10.56 3.74 -6.96
C SER A 419 11.83 4.33 -7.61
N PHE A 420 12.15 5.62 -7.41
CA PHE A 420 13.28 6.26 -8.12
C PHE A 420 14.20 7.15 -7.28
N CYS A 421 13.82 7.61 -6.08
CA CYS A 421 14.60 8.61 -5.33
C CYS A 421 15.98 8.17 -4.82
N PRO A 422 16.26 6.89 -4.53
CA PRO A 422 17.59 6.51 -4.09
C PRO A 422 18.71 6.84 -5.09
N ARG A 423 18.39 6.96 -6.39
CA ARG A 423 19.32 7.46 -7.41
C ARG A 423 19.75 8.90 -7.11
N THR A 424 18.79 9.78 -6.84
CA THR A 424 19.04 11.23 -6.66
C THR A 424 19.80 11.52 -5.37
N THR A 425 19.45 10.84 -4.26
CA THR A 425 20.17 10.99 -2.99
C THR A 425 21.63 10.55 -3.10
N LEU A 426 21.91 9.45 -3.79
CA LEU A 426 23.28 8.99 -4.01
C LEU A 426 24.09 9.94 -4.89
N LEU A 427 23.46 10.56 -5.90
CA LEU A 427 24.10 11.60 -6.71
C LEU A 427 24.39 12.87 -5.89
N ALA A 428 23.49 13.25 -4.98
CA ALA A 428 23.69 14.38 -4.08
C ALA A 428 24.84 14.12 -3.08
N ASP A 429 24.88 12.93 -2.47
CA ASP A 429 25.95 12.50 -1.57
C ASP A 429 27.31 12.49 -2.28
N ARG A 430 27.37 11.97 -3.51
CA ARG A 430 28.56 12.02 -4.38
C ARG A 430 29.03 13.46 -4.56
N ASN A 431 28.13 14.36 -4.97
CA ASN A 431 28.48 15.76 -5.25
C ASN A 431 28.93 16.51 -3.99
N ALA A 432 28.35 16.20 -2.81
CA ALA A 432 28.79 16.77 -1.54
C ALA A 432 30.19 16.27 -1.15
N LEU A 433 30.47 14.99 -1.38
CA LEU A 433 31.74 14.35 -1.09
C LEU A 433 32.86 14.87 -2.01
N VAL A 434 32.60 15.04 -3.31
CA VAL A 434 33.53 15.66 -4.29
C VAL A 434 33.96 17.05 -3.83
N ARG A 435 32.99 17.92 -3.48
CA ARG A 435 33.27 19.28 -2.97
C ARG A 435 34.15 19.28 -1.72
N SER A 436 34.12 18.23 -0.91
CA SER A 436 34.90 18.14 0.32
C SER A 436 36.36 17.69 0.11
N CYS A 437 36.69 17.08 -1.04
CA CYS A 437 38.02 16.54 -1.31
C CYS A 437 38.81 17.27 -2.39
N GLU A 438 38.16 17.95 -3.34
CA GLU A 438 38.85 18.80 -4.33
C GLU A 438 39.89 19.73 -3.68
N PRO A 439 39.59 20.48 -2.59
CA PRO A 439 40.58 21.36 -1.97
C PRO A 439 41.79 20.62 -1.40
N LYS A 440 41.60 19.39 -0.89
CA LYS A 440 42.67 18.57 -0.33
C LYS A 440 43.60 18.03 -1.41
N LEU A 441 43.02 17.66 -2.56
CA LEU A 441 43.72 17.15 -3.71
C LEU A 441 44.60 18.23 -4.36
N ASP A 442 44.05 19.43 -4.52
CA ASP A 442 44.77 20.60 -5.04
C ASP A 442 45.93 21.00 -4.13
N ASP A 443 45.72 21.00 -2.81
CA ASP A 443 46.79 21.28 -1.84
C ASP A 443 47.90 20.22 -1.91
N LEU A 444 47.55 18.93 -1.93
CA LEU A 444 48.53 17.85 -2.07
C LEU A 444 49.35 18.01 -3.36
N LEU A 445 48.70 18.28 -4.50
CA LEU A 445 49.37 18.47 -5.77
C LEU A 445 50.32 19.68 -5.74
N ALA A 446 49.89 20.78 -5.12
CA ALA A 446 50.71 21.97 -4.95
C ALA A 446 51.93 21.71 -4.04
N ARG A 447 51.76 20.97 -2.95
CA ARG A 447 52.85 20.55 -2.05
C ARG A 447 53.82 19.62 -2.77
N ALA A 448 53.33 18.58 -3.44
CA ALA A 448 54.15 17.62 -4.17
C ALA A 448 55.02 18.28 -5.24
N LYS A 449 54.47 19.24 -6.01
CA LYS A 449 55.25 20.01 -7.00
C LYS A 449 56.39 20.84 -6.39
N ARG A 450 56.25 21.28 -5.13
CA ARG A 450 57.27 22.08 -4.42
C ARG A 450 58.31 21.23 -3.71
N LEU A 451 57.90 20.13 -3.09
CA LEU A 451 58.71 19.37 -2.13
C LEU A 451 59.50 18.22 -2.77
N VAL A 452 59.07 17.72 -3.93
CA VAL A 452 59.71 16.59 -4.61
C VAL A 452 60.94 17.06 -5.40
N ALA A 453 62.05 16.34 -5.25
CA ALA A 453 63.30 16.61 -5.98
C ALA A 453 63.09 16.49 -7.50
N VAL A 454 63.95 17.12 -8.31
CA VAL A 454 63.80 17.15 -9.77
C VAL A 454 63.76 15.74 -10.37
N ASP A 455 64.61 14.84 -9.89
CA ASP A 455 64.73 13.46 -10.38
C ASP A 455 63.50 12.60 -10.02
N ASP A 456 62.74 12.99 -8.98
CA ASP A 456 61.56 12.29 -8.49
C ASP A 456 60.24 12.88 -9.02
N ARG A 457 60.29 13.99 -9.78
CA ARG A 457 59.13 14.59 -10.46
C ARG A 457 58.33 13.62 -11.34
N PRO A 458 58.91 12.57 -11.98
CA PRO A 458 58.13 11.58 -12.70
C PRO A 458 57.05 10.89 -11.85
N ALA A 459 57.25 10.74 -10.53
CA ALA A 459 56.24 10.16 -9.63
C ALA A 459 55.00 11.06 -9.52
N VAL A 460 55.21 12.38 -9.37
CA VAL A 460 54.13 13.38 -9.33
C VAL A 460 53.36 13.41 -10.67
N VAL A 461 54.09 13.40 -11.79
CA VAL A 461 53.50 13.39 -13.14
C VAL A 461 52.69 12.11 -13.38
N THR A 462 53.23 10.96 -12.96
CA THR A 462 52.57 9.66 -13.12
C THR A 462 51.30 9.58 -12.29
N TRP A 463 51.36 9.98 -11.02
CA TRP A 463 50.19 10.01 -10.15
C TRP A 463 49.11 10.97 -10.69
N THR A 464 49.48 12.19 -11.11
CA THR A 464 48.54 13.16 -11.68
C THR A 464 47.86 12.61 -12.95
N LYS A 465 48.64 12.00 -13.85
CA LYS A 465 48.09 11.40 -15.08
C LYS A 465 47.12 10.25 -14.77
N LEU A 466 47.47 9.38 -13.82
CA LEU A 466 46.62 8.25 -13.43
C LEU A 466 45.37 8.72 -12.68
N LEU A 467 45.47 9.83 -11.94
CA LEU A 467 44.34 10.49 -11.31
C LEU A 467 43.34 11.00 -12.37
N ASP A 468 43.82 11.71 -13.40
CA ASP A 468 42.97 12.16 -14.52
C ASP A 468 42.33 10.98 -15.26
N GLN A 469 43.08 9.89 -15.48
CA GLN A 469 42.56 8.67 -16.09
C GLN A 469 41.48 8.00 -15.22
N HIS A 470 41.69 7.92 -13.91
CA HIS A 470 40.69 7.41 -12.98
C HIS A 470 39.42 8.28 -13.00
N VAL A 471 39.55 9.60 -12.89
CA VAL A 471 38.41 10.54 -12.95
C VAL A 471 37.63 10.36 -14.24
N SER A 472 38.30 10.28 -15.39
CA SER A 472 37.64 10.03 -16.68
C SER A 472 36.96 8.67 -16.75
N ALA A 473 37.62 7.60 -16.28
CA ALA A 473 37.06 6.25 -16.27
C ALA A 473 35.84 6.15 -15.36
N SER A 474 35.90 6.76 -14.18
CA SER A 474 34.78 6.85 -13.24
C SER A 474 33.62 7.68 -13.80
N SER A 475 33.88 8.81 -14.46
CA SER A 475 32.84 9.58 -15.15
C SER A 475 32.09 8.73 -16.18
N HIS A 476 32.82 8.01 -17.04
CA HIS A 476 32.18 7.12 -18.01
C HIS A 476 31.44 5.94 -17.36
N GLN A 477 31.90 5.47 -16.20
CA GLN A 477 31.19 4.46 -15.42
C GLN A 477 29.86 5.02 -14.88
N TRP A 478 29.84 6.26 -14.39
CA TRP A 478 28.63 6.95 -13.95
C TRP A 478 27.64 7.14 -15.09
N ASP A 479 28.07 7.64 -16.26
CA ASP A 479 27.21 7.79 -17.43
C ASP A 479 26.56 6.46 -17.85
N ALA A 480 27.34 5.37 -17.80
CA ALA A 480 26.84 4.02 -18.09
C ALA A 480 25.88 3.51 -17.01
N ALA A 481 26.11 3.84 -15.74
CA ALA A 481 25.21 3.51 -14.63
C ALA A 481 23.89 4.26 -14.74
N GLU A 482 23.91 5.54 -15.12
CA GLU A 482 22.71 6.33 -15.39
C GLU A 482 21.91 5.76 -16.56
N THR A 483 22.58 5.39 -17.66
CA THR A 483 21.95 4.71 -18.79
C THR A 483 21.29 3.39 -18.37
N LEU A 484 21.95 2.61 -17.51
CA LEU A 484 21.38 1.38 -16.94
C LEU A 484 20.17 1.69 -16.05
N CYS A 485 20.25 2.73 -15.23
CA CYS A 485 19.14 3.18 -14.39
C CYS A 485 17.92 3.59 -15.22
N ASP A 486 18.12 4.35 -16.30
CA ASP A 486 17.04 4.74 -17.22
C ASP A 486 16.42 3.53 -17.92
N ALA A 487 17.24 2.55 -18.32
CA ALA A 487 16.75 1.31 -18.92
C ALA A 487 15.95 0.45 -17.92
N LEU A 488 16.41 0.37 -16.67
CA LEU A 488 15.70 -0.30 -15.57
C LEU A 488 14.36 0.39 -15.27
N HIS A 489 14.36 1.72 -15.18
CA HIS A 489 13.16 2.51 -14.93
C HIS A 489 12.13 2.32 -16.05
N ALA A 490 12.57 2.41 -17.31
CA ALA A 490 11.73 2.12 -18.48
C ALA A 490 11.27 0.64 -18.57
N CYS A 491 11.77 -0.24 -17.71
CA CYS A 491 11.50 -1.67 -17.70
C CYS A 491 11.77 -2.38 -19.05
N ASP A 492 12.72 -1.87 -19.84
CA ASP A 492 13.04 -2.38 -21.18
C ASP A 492 14.15 -3.44 -21.09
N ALA A 493 13.77 -4.72 -21.19
CA ALA A 493 14.70 -5.84 -21.07
C ALA A 493 15.86 -5.80 -22.07
N GLN A 494 15.64 -5.31 -23.30
CA GLN A 494 16.67 -5.24 -24.32
C GLN A 494 17.67 -4.12 -24.00
N ARG A 495 17.18 -2.92 -23.66
CA ARG A 495 18.03 -1.80 -23.23
C ARG A 495 18.80 -2.15 -21.96
N ILE A 496 18.20 -2.88 -21.02
CA ILE A 496 18.87 -3.35 -19.80
C ILE A 496 20.04 -4.27 -20.16
N ALA A 497 19.84 -5.28 -21.02
CA ALA A 497 20.90 -6.21 -21.40
C ALA A 497 22.11 -5.49 -22.05
N GLN A 498 21.82 -4.50 -22.90
CA GLN A 498 22.84 -3.66 -23.53
C GLN A 498 23.56 -2.78 -22.49
N ALA A 499 22.80 -2.07 -21.65
CA ALA A 499 23.34 -1.18 -20.63
C ALA A 499 24.17 -1.91 -19.57
N VAL A 500 23.78 -3.13 -19.15
CA VAL A 500 24.56 -3.98 -18.24
C VAL A 500 25.93 -4.32 -18.83
N THR A 501 25.99 -4.63 -20.13
CA THR A 501 27.25 -4.95 -20.80
C THR A 501 28.19 -3.75 -20.83
N VAL A 502 27.66 -2.57 -21.20
CA VAL A 502 28.43 -1.31 -21.21
C VAL A 502 28.89 -0.95 -19.80
N TYR A 503 27.99 -0.99 -18.82
CA TYR A 503 28.29 -0.68 -17.42
C TYR A 503 29.41 -1.57 -16.87
N ARG A 504 29.34 -2.90 -17.07
CA ARG A 504 30.39 -3.83 -16.62
C ARG A 504 31.76 -3.52 -17.26
N GLY A 505 31.78 -3.20 -18.55
CA GLY A 505 33.02 -2.79 -19.23
C GLY A 505 33.61 -1.52 -18.64
N LYS A 506 32.78 -0.50 -18.34
CA LYS A 506 33.23 0.75 -17.72
C LYS A 506 33.65 0.56 -16.26
N GLN A 507 32.93 -0.28 -15.50
CA GLN A 507 33.28 -0.65 -14.14
C GLN A 507 34.66 -1.32 -14.08
N GLN A 508 34.95 -2.25 -14.99
CA GLN A 508 36.26 -2.90 -15.07
C GLN A 508 37.39 -1.91 -15.40
N ALA A 509 37.13 -0.97 -16.32
CA ALA A 509 38.11 0.08 -16.66
C ALA A 509 38.38 1.02 -15.48
N ALA A 510 37.35 1.45 -14.76
CA ALA A 510 37.47 2.28 -13.57
C ALA A 510 38.20 1.54 -12.43
N ALA A 511 37.93 0.24 -12.23
CA ALA A 511 38.66 -0.58 -11.26
C ALA A 511 40.15 -0.68 -11.61
N THR A 512 40.47 -0.97 -12.87
CA THR A 512 41.87 -1.01 -13.35
C THR A 512 42.60 0.31 -13.12
N ALA A 513 41.96 1.44 -13.46
CA ALA A 513 42.53 2.77 -13.22
C ALA A 513 42.70 3.07 -11.72
N SER A 514 41.77 2.61 -10.89
CA SER A 514 41.83 2.76 -9.43
C SER A 514 43.04 2.03 -8.83
N ASP A 515 43.29 0.79 -9.27
CA ASP A 515 44.43 -0.01 -8.79
C ASP A 515 45.76 0.65 -9.19
N GLN A 516 45.90 1.07 -10.45
CA GLN A 516 47.09 1.79 -10.92
C GLN A 516 47.32 3.09 -10.14
N LEU A 517 46.24 3.83 -9.83
CA LEU A 517 46.31 5.06 -9.05
C LEU A 517 46.75 4.79 -7.60
N ARG A 518 46.29 3.71 -6.95
CA ARG A 518 46.75 3.32 -5.62
C ARG A 518 48.25 3.05 -5.61
N ASP A 519 48.75 2.28 -6.58
CA ASP A 519 50.17 1.96 -6.69
C ASP A 519 51.01 3.23 -6.91
N ALA A 520 50.53 4.16 -7.75
CA ALA A 520 51.19 5.44 -7.96
C ALA A 520 51.17 6.35 -6.72
N ALA A 521 50.10 6.31 -5.93
CA ALA A 521 50.01 7.07 -4.68
C ALA A 521 51.02 6.56 -3.63
N VAL A 522 51.21 5.24 -3.54
CA VAL A 522 52.26 4.65 -2.69
C VAL A 522 53.64 5.13 -3.12
N ASN A 523 53.92 5.11 -4.43
CA ASN A 523 55.20 5.60 -4.96
C ASN A 523 55.41 7.09 -4.71
N LEU A 524 54.34 7.90 -4.80
CA LEU A 524 54.41 9.33 -4.49
C LEU A 524 54.71 9.57 -3.00
N ASP A 525 54.08 8.83 -2.08
CA ASP A 525 54.37 8.96 -0.65
C ASP A 525 55.82 8.55 -0.31
N LEU A 526 56.42 7.61 -1.04
CA LEU A 526 57.82 7.22 -0.83
C LEU A 526 58.81 8.35 -1.11
N VAL A 527 58.52 9.21 -2.09
CA VAL A 527 59.38 10.35 -2.48
C VAL A 527 59.03 11.66 -1.76
N LEU A 528 57.91 11.70 -1.03
CA LEU A 528 57.54 12.84 -0.19
C LEU A 528 58.19 12.77 1.21
N PRO A 529 58.48 13.94 1.82
CA PRO A 529 58.86 14.02 3.24
C PRO A 529 57.82 13.33 4.12
N ALA A 530 58.25 12.67 5.20
CA ALA A 530 57.37 11.89 6.07
C ALA A 530 56.19 12.69 6.64
N THR A 531 56.36 13.99 6.86
CA THR A 531 55.32 14.93 7.33
C THR A 531 54.22 15.20 6.31
N ASP A 532 54.46 14.91 5.03
CA ASP A 532 53.61 15.28 3.89
C ASP A 532 53.04 14.05 3.16
N ARG A 533 53.27 12.84 3.70
CA ARG A 533 52.78 11.57 3.17
C ARG A 533 51.27 11.41 3.38
N ASP A 534 50.53 12.01 2.48
CA ASP A 534 49.07 12.01 2.45
C ASP A 534 48.51 11.41 1.15
N ALA A 535 49.36 11.06 0.17
CA ALA A 535 48.91 10.69 -1.17
C ALA A 535 48.06 9.43 -1.15
N VAL A 536 48.44 8.39 -0.39
CA VAL A 536 47.64 7.17 -0.25
C VAL A 536 46.29 7.46 0.41
N ARG A 537 46.26 8.28 1.47
CA ARG A 537 45.03 8.64 2.19
C ARG A 537 44.08 9.44 1.30
N ILE A 538 44.57 10.53 0.69
CA ILE A 538 43.77 11.41 -0.18
C ILE A 538 43.31 10.65 -1.43
N THR A 539 44.16 9.80 -2.00
CA THR A 539 43.77 8.90 -3.10
C THR A 539 42.69 7.93 -2.64
N GLY A 540 42.82 7.31 -1.46
CA GLY A 540 41.81 6.42 -0.90
C GLY A 540 40.46 7.13 -0.70
N GLU A 541 40.49 8.37 -0.18
CA GLU A 541 39.31 9.24 -0.11
C GLU A 541 38.72 9.45 -1.51
N GLN A 542 39.51 9.83 -2.52
CA GLN A 542 39.07 10.05 -3.91
C GLN A 542 38.42 8.80 -4.54
N LEU A 543 39.05 7.64 -4.38
CA LEU A 543 38.55 6.37 -4.90
C LEU A 543 37.20 6.00 -4.29
N SER A 544 37.02 6.26 -2.99
CA SER A 544 35.74 5.99 -2.30
C SER A 544 34.59 6.85 -2.83
N GLN A 545 34.86 8.07 -3.30
CA GLN A 545 33.84 8.98 -3.85
C GLN A 545 33.36 8.55 -5.23
N ASN A 546 34.27 7.99 -6.02
CA ASN A 546 34.01 7.58 -7.38
C ASN A 546 33.49 6.15 -7.49
N ALA A 547 33.41 5.42 -6.37
CA ALA A 547 32.79 4.12 -6.32
C ALA A 547 31.27 4.26 -6.47
N ILE A 548 30.69 3.50 -7.42
CA ILE A 548 29.23 3.38 -7.54
C ILE A 548 28.78 2.29 -6.59
N PRO A 549 27.97 2.59 -5.56
CA PRO A 549 27.47 1.58 -4.65
C PRO A 549 26.56 0.59 -5.40
N ASP A 550 26.73 -0.72 -5.17
CA ASP A 550 25.83 -1.75 -5.71
C ASP A 550 24.37 -1.50 -5.28
N THR A 551 24.18 -0.81 -4.15
CA THR A 551 22.86 -0.37 -3.66
C THR A 551 22.17 0.60 -4.61
N MET A 552 22.89 1.41 -5.39
CA MET A 552 22.30 2.32 -6.39
C MET A 552 21.54 1.51 -7.44
N ILE A 553 22.19 0.49 -8.01
CA ILE A 553 21.59 -0.36 -9.04
C ILE A 553 20.48 -1.22 -8.44
N GLY A 554 20.70 -1.76 -7.23
CA GLY A 554 19.69 -2.56 -6.53
C GLY A 554 18.40 -1.79 -6.24
N MET A 555 18.49 -0.52 -5.86
CA MET A 555 17.32 0.33 -5.58
C MET A 555 16.58 0.73 -6.85
N THR A 556 17.28 1.11 -7.92
CA THR A 556 16.65 1.42 -9.22
C THR A 556 16.02 0.20 -9.89
N ARG A 557 16.50 -1.00 -9.54
CA ARG A 557 15.94 -2.26 -10.04
C ARG A 557 14.55 -2.57 -9.46
N ARG A 558 14.14 -1.93 -8.36
CA ARG A 558 12.88 -2.24 -7.66
C ARG A 558 11.65 -2.17 -8.58
N LEU A 559 11.52 -1.09 -9.37
CA LEU A 559 10.40 -0.94 -10.30
C LEU A 559 10.40 -2.05 -11.36
N TYR A 560 11.57 -2.33 -11.94
CA TYR A 560 11.75 -3.40 -12.92
C TYR A 560 11.42 -4.79 -12.34
N ASP A 561 11.93 -5.10 -11.15
CA ASP A 561 11.69 -6.37 -10.47
C ASP A 561 10.21 -6.50 -10.09
N PHE A 562 9.55 -5.42 -9.67
CA PHE A 562 8.10 -5.38 -9.47
C PHE A 562 7.35 -5.70 -10.76
N VAL A 563 7.61 -4.97 -11.86
CA VAL A 563 6.89 -5.17 -13.14
C VAL A 563 7.08 -6.60 -13.65
N ARG A 564 8.30 -7.13 -13.55
CA ARG A 564 8.57 -8.53 -13.91
C ARG A 564 7.87 -9.52 -13.02
N TYR A 565 7.87 -9.29 -11.71
CA TYR A 565 7.20 -10.17 -10.76
C TYR A 565 5.69 -10.13 -10.96
N ALA A 566 5.10 -8.94 -11.03
CA ALA A 566 3.69 -8.70 -11.30
C ALA A 566 3.24 -9.42 -12.57
N ALA A 567 3.98 -9.30 -13.68
CA ALA A 567 3.71 -10.04 -14.91
C ALA A 567 3.77 -11.57 -14.71
N ALA A 568 4.78 -12.06 -13.97
CA ALA A 568 4.93 -13.50 -13.71
C ALA A 568 3.82 -14.09 -12.82
N VAL A 569 3.17 -13.26 -11.98
CA VAL A 569 2.06 -13.68 -11.10
C VAL A 569 0.70 -13.17 -11.57
N GLU A 570 0.63 -12.69 -12.82
CA GLU A 570 -0.57 -12.18 -13.47
C GLU A 570 -1.27 -11.06 -12.65
N PHE A 571 -0.48 -10.20 -12.02
CA PHE A 571 -0.95 -8.99 -11.37
C PHE A 571 -0.94 -7.84 -12.38
N THR A 572 -2.13 -7.34 -12.71
CA THR A 572 -2.31 -6.17 -13.57
C THR A 572 -2.64 -4.94 -12.73
N PRO A 573 -2.45 -3.72 -13.26
CA PRO A 573 -2.98 -2.52 -12.62
C PRO A 573 -4.47 -2.67 -12.29
N PHE A 574 -4.87 -2.18 -11.11
CA PHE A 574 -6.23 -2.30 -10.56
C PHE A 574 -6.99 -0.96 -10.57
N THR A 575 -6.41 0.05 -11.20
CA THR A 575 -7.07 1.33 -11.48
C THR A 575 -6.71 1.75 -12.91
N ASP A 576 -7.54 2.60 -13.51
CA ASP A 576 -7.22 3.20 -14.81
C ASP A 576 -5.95 4.06 -14.77
N TYR A 577 -5.52 4.51 -13.59
CA TYR A 577 -4.36 5.39 -13.41
C TYR A 577 -3.06 4.59 -13.35
N GLY A 578 -3.06 3.46 -12.63
CA GLY A 578 -1.96 2.48 -12.70
C GLY A 578 -1.72 1.92 -14.10
N HIS A 579 -2.68 2.01 -15.02
CA HIS A 579 -2.46 1.64 -16.43
C HIS A 579 -1.67 2.69 -17.24
N SER A 580 -1.47 3.89 -16.72
CA SER A 580 -0.81 4.96 -17.47
C SER A 580 0.72 4.82 -17.50
N SER A 581 1.33 4.22 -16.47
CA SER A 581 2.75 3.88 -16.46
C SER A 581 3.06 2.81 -15.41
N ASN A 582 4.28 2.24 -15.48
CA ASN A 582 4.75 1.28 -14.48
C ASN A 582 4.96 1.96 -13.11
N GLU A 583 5.37 3.23 -13.10
CA GLU A 583 5.53 4.03 -11.89
C GLU A 583 4.20 4.19 -11.17
N GLU A 584 3.13 4.50 -11.91
CA GLU A 584 1.78 4.58 -11.33
C GLU A 584 1.30 3.26 -10.79
N PHE A 585 1.54 2.17 -11.54
CA PHE A 585 1.17 0.83 -11.08
C PHE A 585 1.87 0.48 -9.76
N PHE A 586 3.18 0.74 -9.66
CA PHE A 586 3.93 0.51 -8.44
C PHE A 586 3.45 1.40 -7.30
N ALA A 587 3.26 2.70 -7.56
CA ALA A 587 2.84 3.68 -6.57
C ALA A 587 1.48 3.35 -5.96
N GLU A 588 0.49 3.00 -6.78
CA GLU A 588 -0.82 2.56 -6.30
C GLU A 588 -0.76 1.24 -5.53
N THR A 589 0.07 0.30 -5.97
CA THR A 589 0.25 -0.98 -5.28
C THR A 589 0.82 -0.76 -3.88
N LEU A 590 1.85 0.09 -3.76
CA LEU A 590 2.40 0.45 -2.45
C LEU A 590 1.41 1.24 -1.59
N ALA A 591 0.64 2.15 -2.20
CA ALA A 591 -0.40 2.89 -1.51
C ALA A 591 -1.52 1.99 -0.98
N LEU A 592 -1.93 0.98 -1.76
CA LEU A 592 -2.89 -0.03 -1.31
C LEU A 592 -2.29 -0.90 -0.20
N PHE A 593 -1.02 -1.28 -0.30
CA PHE A 593 -0.34 -2.02 0.76
C PHE A 593 -0.31 -1.24 2.08
N GLY A 594 0.05 0.05 2.04
CA GLY A 594 0.11 0.91 3.22
C GLY A 594 -1.28 1.21 3.79
N SER A 595 -2.28 1.44 2.94
CA SER A 595 -3.60 1.81 3.41
C SER A 595 -4.46 0.60 3.80
N ASP A 596 -4.52 -0.45 2.98
CA ASP A 596 -5.37 -1.63 3.17
C ASP A 596 -4.65 -2.90 2.67
N ARG A 597 -3.64 -3.32 3.44
CA ARG A 597 -2.80 -4.49 3.12
C ARG A 597 -3.58 -5.75 2.80
N GLU A 598 -4.64 -6.01 3.55
CA GLU A 598 -5.44 -7.21 3.38
C GLU A 598 -6.29 -7.15 2.11
N ARG A 599 -6.64 -5.96 1.63
CA ARG A 599 -7.19 -5.81 0.28
C ARG A 599 -6.16 -6.16 -0.80
N LEU A 600 -4.91 -5.72 -0.67
CA LEU A 600 -3.87 -6.13 -1.61
C LEU A 600 -3.66 -7.65 -1.57
N PHE A 601 -3.71 -8.28 -0.38
CA PHE A 601 -3.65 -9.73 -0.25
C PHE A 601 -4.79 -10.43 -0.99
N GLU A 602 -6.02 -9.92 -0.85
CA GLU A 602 -7.19 -10.44 -1.58
C GLU A 602 -7.02 -10.32 -3.10
N LEU A 603 -6.41 -9.24 -3.60
CA LEU A 603 -6.18 -9.04 -5.03
C LEU A 603 -5.06 -9.93 -5.55
N ASN A 604 -3.90 -9.87 -4.90
CA ASN A 604 -2.74 -10.65 -5.26
C ASN A 604 -1.84 -10.86 -4.03
N TRP A 605 -2.03 -11.99 -3.36
CA TRP A 605 -1.28 -12.34 -2.16
C TRP A 605 0.22 -12.45 -2.42
N ARG A 606 0.65 -12.84 -3.63
CA ARG A 606 2.07 -12.94 -4.00
C ARG A 606 2.75 -11.58 -4.03
N VAL A 607 2.12 -10.58 -4.62
CA VAL A 607 2.61 -9.20 -4.63
C VAL A 607 2.56 -8.60 -3.23
N CYS A 608 1.51 -8.88 -2.45
CA CYS A 608 1.47 -8.51 -1.04
C CYS A 608 2.68 -9.08 -0.28
N ARG A 609 2.97 -10.38 -0.43
CA ARG A 609 4.15 -11.03 0.16
C ARG A 609 5.46 -10.46 -0.35
N TRP A 610 5.59 -10.17 -1.64
CA TRP A 610 6.77 -9.52 -2.22
C TRP A 610 7.08 -8.16 -1.56
N LEU A 611 6.03 -7.39 -1.24
CA LEU A 611 6.16 -6.17 -0.46
C LEU A 611 6.45 -6.44 1.02
N GLU A 612 5.91 -7.51 1.65
CA GLU A 612 6.24 -7.86 3.04
C GLU A 612 7.70 -8.31 3.19
N ASP A 613 8.21 -9.09 2.22
CA ASP A 613 9.52 -9.76 2.25
C ASP A 613 10.67 -8.84 1.78
N GLY A 614 10.39 -7.57 1.47
CA GLY A 614 11.43 -6.57 1.19
C GLY A 614 11.97 -6.59 -0.23
N TYR A 615 11.10 -6.80 -1.22
CA TYR A 615 11.43 -6.75 -2.65
C TYR A 615 12.43 -7.81 -3.13
N PRO A 616 12.22 -9.11 -2.83
CA PRO A 616 13.12 -10.16 -3.32
C PRO A 616 13.16 -10.19 -4.85
N GLY A 617 14.29 -10.59 -5.41
CA GLY A 617 14.46 -10.70 -6.86
C GLY A 617 13.42 -11.68 -7.47
N PRO A 618 12.86 -11.39 -8.65
CA PRO A 618 11.71 -12.15 -9.19
C PRO A 618 12.05 -13.57 -9.60
N THR A 619 13.32 -13.86 -9.92
CA THR A 619 13.75 -15.18 -10.39
C THR A 619 13.76 -16.20 -9.26
N GLY A 620 12.88 -17.19 -9.33
CA GLY A 620 12.80 -18.27 -8.34
C GLY A 620 12.10 -17.89 -7.03
N TYR A 621 11.60 -16.66 -6.90
CA TYR A 621 10.86 -16.23 -5.73
C TYR A 621 9.43 -16.79 -5.73
N ASN A 622 9.13 -17.63 -4.75
CA ASN A 622 7.83 -18.24 -4.52
C ASN A 622 7.51 -18.18 -3.02
N PRO A 623 6.80 -17.13 -2.56
CA PRO A 623 6.57 -16.93 -1.13
C PRO A 623 5.62 -17.98 -0.55
N ASP A 624 5.77 -18.25 0.76
CA ASP A 624 4.70 -18.87 1.55
C ASP A 624 3.53 -17.87 1.64
N PRO A 625 2.29 -18.25 1.28
CA PRO A 625 1.13 -17.37 1.40
C PRO A 625 0.88 -16.86 2.83
N LEU A 626 1.38 -17.54 3.87
CA LEU A 626 1.10 -17.19 5.26
C LEU A 626 2.27 -16.55 6.01
N GLY A 627 3.46 -16.50 5.39
CA GLY A 627 4.69 -15.99 6.00
C GLY A 627 5.38 -16.96 6.94
#